data_AF-A0A929VF97-F1
#
_entry.id   AF-A0A929VF97-F1
#
_cell.length_a   1.000
_cell.length_b   1.000
_cell.length_c   1.000
_cell.angle_alpha   90.00
_cell.angle_beta   90.00
_cell.angle_gamma   90.00
#
_symmetry.space_group_name_H-M   'P 1'
#
loop_
_entity.id
_entity.type
_entity.pdbx_description
1 polymer ?
#
loop_
_entity_poly.entity_id
_entity_poly.type
_entity_poly.pdbx_seq_one_letter_code
_entity_poly.pdbx_strand_id
1 'polypeptide(L)'
;ISRIKKGISSCILLALIVTYAICILEFIAAPQIIYFFNQDPDVIRFGTLFVRLNCLFDGVAALNQIHACALRGVGDAKAPMIIMIFSFVIFRQIYLFICTHLTDSIYPVGIAYPCGWVVCSLIMYLYFRKSGWEERVLNNQLL
;
A
#
# COMPACT_ATOMS: atom_id res chain seq x y z
N ILE A 1 -21.38 15.29 4.35
CA ILE A 1 -20.92 13.92 3.98
C ILE A 1 -20.77 13.71 2.46
N SER A 2 -21.76 14.03 1.62
CA SER A 2 -21.70 13.83 0.16
C SER A 2 -20.47 14.47 -0.52
N ARG A 3 -20.10 15.69 -0.11
CA ARG A 3 -18.88 16.38 -0.57
C ARG A 3 -17.59 15.62 -0.22
N ILE A 4 -17.52 15.03 0.97
CA ILE A 4 -16.35 14.24 1.43
C ILE A 4 -16.23 12.96 0.58
N LYS A 5 -17.33 12.22 0.40
CA LYS A 5 -17.34 11.00 -0.44
C LYS A 5 -16.93 11.29 -1.88
N LYS A 6 -17.42 12.39 -2.47
CA LYS A 6 -17.06 12.82 -3.82
C LYS A 6 -15.56 13.18 -3.90
N GLY A 7 -15.04 13.90 -2.91
CA GLY A 7 -13.61 14.22 -2.81
C GLY A 7 -12.74 12.97 -2.75
N ILE A 8 -13.06 12.01 -1.87
CA ILE A 8 -12.32 10.75 -1.73
C ILE A 8 -12.32 9.96 -3.05
N SER A 9 -13.46 9.86 -3.72
CA SER A 9 -13.57 9.15 -5.01
C SER A 9 -12.71 9.81 -6.10
N SER A 10 -12.75 11.14 -6.21
CA SER A 10 -11.89 11.88 -7.15
C SER A 10 -10.40 11.74 -6.82
N CYS A 11 -10.02 11.76 -5.54
CA CYS A 11 -8.65 11.51 -5.11
C CYS A 11 -8.17 10.11 -5.46
N ILE A 12 -9.01 9.09 -5.25
CA ILE A 12 -8.71 7.70 -5.62
C ILE A 12 -8.46 7.59 -7.12
N LEU A 13 -9.35 8.14 -7.95
CA LEU A 13 -9.20 8.08 -9.40
C LEU A 13 -7.90 8.76 -9.84
N LEU A 14 -7.63 9.98 -9.35
CA LEU A 14 -6.42 10.71 -9.70
C LEU A 14 -5.16 9.97 -9.26
N ALA A 15 -5.14 9.46 -8.03
CA ALA A 15 -4.00 8.73 -7.50
C ALA A 15 -3.73 7.45 -8.28
N LEU A 16 -4.77 6.68 -8.63
CA LEU A 16 -4.59 5.48 -9.45
C LEU A 16 -4.01 5.81 -10.83
N ILE A 17 -4.50 6.87 -11.49
CA ILE A 17 -3.97 7.30 -12.79
C ILE A 17 -2.49 7.66 -12.67
N VAL A 18 -2.12 8.49 -11.68
CA VAL A 18 -0.74 8.93 -11.49
C VAL A 18 0.17 7.75 -11.10
N THR A 19 -0.27 6.92 -10.16
CA THR A 19 0.47 5.73 -9.72
C THR A 19 0.73 4.79 -10.89
N TYR A 20 -0.27 4.44 -11.68
CA TYR A 20 -0.07 3.53 -12.82
C TYR A 20 0.76 4.16 -13.93
N ALA A 21 0.65 5.47 -14.17
CA ALA A 21 1.52 6.15 -15.12
C ALA A 21 3.00 6.05 -14.71
N ILE A 22 3.30 6.25 -13.42
CA ILE A 22 4.64 6.09 -12.86
C ILE A 22 5.08 4.62 -12.93
N CYS A 23 4.22 3.68 -12.55
CA CYS A 23 4.51 2.25 -12.59
C CYS A 23 4.88 1.76 -13.99
N ILE A 24 4.25 2.27 -15.04
CA ILE A 24 4.59 1.92 -16.42
C ILE A 24 6.02 2.38 -16.76
N LEU A 25 6.36 3.61 -16.39
CA LEU A 25 7.70 4.16 -16.61
C LEU A 25 8.76 3.36 -15.82
N GLU A 26 8.49 3.07 -14.55
CA GLU A 26 9.35 2.25 -13.70
C GLU A 26 9.50 0.82 -14.23
N PHE A 27 8.43 0.20 -14.71
CA PHE A 27 8.48 -1.17 -15.24
C PHE A 27 9.42 -1.30 -16.45
N ILE A 28 9.39 -0.29 -17.34
CA ILE A 28 10.24 -0.24 -18.54
C ILE A 28 11.67 0.13 -18.15
N ALA A 29 11.85 1.11 -17.26
CA ALA A 29 13.15 1.62 -16.83
C ALA A 29 13.79 0.82 -15.69
N ALA A 30 13.14 -0.22 -15.16
CA ALA A 30 13.58 -0.99 -14.00
C ALA A 30 15.06 -1.43 -14.06
N PRO A 31 15.55 -2.10 -15.13
CA PRO A 31 16.95 -2.52 -15.15
C PRO A 31 17.92 -1.34 -15.18
N GLN A 32 17.57 -0.22 -15.83
CA GLN A 32 18.39 0.99 -15.87
C GLN A 32 18.43 1.69 -14.50
N ILE A 33 17.29 1.75 -13.80
CA ILE A 33 17.20 2.29 -12.44
C ILE A 33 18.08 1.47 -11.50
N ILE A 34 17.97 0.14 -11.52
CA ILE A 34 18.79 -0.71 -10.64
C ILE A 34 20.27 -0.64 -11.01
N TYR A 35 20.61 -0.62 -12.32
CA TYR A 35 21.99 -0.47 -12.80
C TYR A 35 22.65 0.82 -12.29
N PHE A 36 21.87 1.90 -12.16
CA PHE A 36 22.37 3.16 -11.61
C PHE A 36 22.83 3.03 -10.15
N PHE A 37 22.19 2.17 -9.36
CA PHE A 37 22.56 1.93 -7.96
C PHE A 37 23.61 0.84 -7.79
N ASN A 38 23.58 -0.20 -8.62
CA ASN A 38 24.49 -1.34 -8.50
C ASN A 38 24.74 -1.99 -9.87
N GLN A 39 26.00 -2.30 -10.16
CA GLN A 39 26.45 -2.86 -11.44
C GLN A 39 26.59 -4.39 -11.42
N ASP A 40 26.35 -5.05 -10.28
CA ASP A 40 26.36 -6.50 -10.17
C ASP A 40 25.20 -7.12 -10.98
N PRO A 41 25.49 -8.03 -11.93
CA PRO A 41 24.46 -8.66 -12.77
C PRO A 41 23.37 -9.39 -11.99
N ASP A 42 23.70 -10.02 -10.85
CA ASP A 42 22.73 -10.73 -10.04
C ASP A 42 21.80 -9.75 -9.33
N VAL A 43 22.33 -8.65 -8.81
CA VAL A 43 21.53 -7.58 -8.18
C VAL A 43 20.59 -6.93 -9.18
N ILE A 44 21.05 -6.67 -10.40
CA ILE A 44 20.20 -6.11 -11.47
C ILE A 44 19.07 -7.08 -11.82
N ARG A 45 19.36 -8.38 -11.94
CA ARG A 45 18.35 -9.39 -12.26
C ARG A 45 17.28 -9.49 -11.18
N PHE A 46 17.68 -9.63 -9.92
CA PHE A 46 16.74 -9.76 -8.80
C PHE A 46 16.00 -8.46 -8.51
N GLY A 47 16.69 -7.31 -8.58
CA GLY A 47 16.09 -5.99 -8.39
C GLY A 47 15.07 -5.66 -9.48
N THR A 48 15.37 -5.97 -10.75
CA THR A 48 14.43 -5.75 -11.86
C THR A 48 13.16 -6.58 -11.68
N LEU A 49 13.31 -7.85 -11.29
CA LEU A 49 12.15 -8.71 -11.01
C LEU A 49 11.33 -8.17 -9.84
N PHE A 50 11.99 -7.74 -8.77
CA PHE A 50 11.35 -7.18 -7.59
C PHE A 50 10.52 -5.93 -7.94
N VAL A 51 11.10 -4.97 -8.66
CA VAL A 51 10.41 -3.75 -9.09
C VAL A 51 9.18 -4.09 -9.92
N ARG A 52 9.36 -4.93 -10.95
CA ARG A 52 8.25 -5.32 -11.85
C ARG A 52 7.12 -6.02 -11.13
N LEU A 53 7.42 -6.85 -10.12
CA LEU A 53 6.42 -7.49 -9.29
C LEU A 53 5.67 -6.46 -8.42
N ASN A 54 6.37 -5.50 -7.82
CA ASN A 54 5.76 -4.51 -6.93
C ASN A 54 4.90 -3.48 -7.67
N CYS A 55 5.32 -3.02 -8.85
CA CYS A 55 4.60 -2.01 -9.64
C CYS A 55 3.11 -2.37 -9.89
N LEU A 56 2.78 -3.66 -10.00
CA LEU A 56 1.39 -4.09 -10.20
C LEU A 56 0.52 -3.85 -8.94
N PHE A 57 1.12 -3.91 -7.75
CA PHE A 57 0.44 -3.82 -6.46
C PHE A 57 0.48 -2.42 -5.85
N ASP A 58 1.28 -1.49 -6.38
CA ASP A 58 1.37 -0.12 -5.86
C ASP A 58 0.04 0.66 -5.94
N GLY A 59 -0.85 0.31 -6.89
CA GLY A 59 -2.21 0.84 -6.91
C GLY A 59 -3.02 0.51 -5.65
N VAL A 60 -2.81 -0.68 -5.07
CA VAL A 60 -3.46 -1.12 -3.83
C VAL A 60 -2.93 -0.33 -2.62
N ALA A 61 -1.64 0.01 -2.64
CA ALA A 61 -1.02 0.87 -1.65
C ALA A 61 -1.57 2.30 -1.71
N ALA A 62 -1.80 2.84 -2.92
CA ALA A 62 -2.40 4.16 -3.12
C ALA A 62 -3.80 4.25 -2.50
N LEU A 63 -4.64 3.21 -2.67
CA LEU A 63 -5.96 3.12 -2.04
C LEU A 63 -5.86 3.15 -0.51
N ASN A 64 -4.96 2.35 0.06
CA ASN A 64 -4.74 2.31 1.51
C ASN A 64 -4.35 3.70 2.06
N GLN A 65 -3.44 4.40 1.38
CA GLN A 65 -2.98 5.74 1.74
C GLN A 65 -4.11 6.76 1.73
N ILE A 66 -5.00 6.73 0.74
CA ILE A 66 -6.11 7.69 0.65
C ILE A 66 -7.15 7.43 1.72
N HIS A 67 -7.51 6.17 2.00
CA HIS A 67 -8.39 5.84 3.11
C HIS A 67 -7.77 6.23 4.46
N ALA A 68 -6.44 6.06 4.63
CA ALA A 68 -5.72 6.49 5.81
C ALA A 68 -5.76 8.01 5.99
N CYS A 69 -5.51 8.77 4.92
CA CYS A 69 -5.63 10.22 4.92
C CYS A 69 -7.06 10.68 5.22
N ALA A 70 -8.08 10.02 4.66
CA ALA A 70 -9.47 10.35 4.90
C ALA A 70 -9.86 10.16 6.37
N LEU A 71 -9.48 9.04 7.00
CA LEU A 71 -9.74 8.78 8.42
C LEU A 71 -8.99 9.77 9.32
N ARG A 72 -7.73 10.08 9.00
CA ARG A 72 -6.96 11.13 9.70
C ARG A 72 -7.63 12.50 9.56
N GLY A 73 -8.15 12.84 8.38
CA GLY A 73 -8.82 14.10 8.11
C GLY A 73 -10.12 14.32 8.89
N VAL A 74 -10.76 13.24 9.36
CA VAL A 74 -11.96 13.31 10.23
C VAL A 74 -11.62 13.14 11.72
N GLY A 75 -10.33 13.14 12.08
CA GLY A 75 -9.86 13.03 13.47
C GLY A 75 -9.59 11.60 13.98
N ASP A 76 -9.81 10.57 13.15
CA ASP A 76 -9.52 9.17 13.50
C ASP A 76 -8.14 8.75 12.96
N ALA A 77 -7.08 9.22 13.61
CA ALA A 77 -5.72 8.87 13.23
C ALA A 77 -5.22 7.55 13.84
N LYS A 78 -5.85 7.09 14.92
CA LYS A 78 -5.44 5.88 15.66
C LYS A 78 -5.73 4.61 14.88
N ALA A 79 -6.90 4.52 14.24
CA ALA A 79 -7.25 3.32 13.49
C ALA A 79 -6.32 3.04 12.29
N PRO A 80 -6.02 4.02 11.39
CA PRO A 80 -5.02 3.84 10.35
C PRO A 80 -3.67 3.38 10.89
N MET A 81 -3.22 3.95 12.00
CA MET A 81 -1.94 3.62 12.61
C MET A 81 -1.89 2.15 13.05
N ILE A 82 -2.89 1.69 13.79
CA ILE A 82 -2.95 0.30 14.28
C ILE A 82 -3.01 -0.69 13.11
N ILE A 83 -3.82 -0.40 12.09
CA ILE A 83 -3.97 -1.25 10.89
C ILE A 83 -2.64 -1.36 10.13
N MET A 84 -1.93 -0.25 9.95
CA MET A 84 -0.63 -0.24 9.27
C MET A 84 0.45 -0.96 10.08
N ILE A 85 0.49 -0.77 11.41
CA ILE A 85 1.44 -1.50 12.29
C ILE A 85 1.17 -3.01 12.22
N PHE A 86 -0.09 -3.43 12.34
CA PHE A 86 -0.45 -4.84 12.25
C PHE A 86 0.00 -5.44 10.91
N SER A 87 -0.23 -4.74 9.80
CA SER A 87 0.06 -5.27 8.46
C SER A 87 1.55 -5.26 8.10
N PHE A 88 2.27 -4.18 8.40
CA PHE A 88 3.68 -4.03 8.02
C PHE A 88 4.68 -4.54 9.05
N VAL A 89 4.27 -4.68 10.31
CA VAL A 89 5.13 -5.22 11.36
C VAL A 89 4.72 -6.65 11.62
N ILE A 90 3.53 -6.88 12.17
CA ILE A 90 3.18 -8.22 12.68
C ILE A 90 3.03 -9.22 11.54
N PHE A 91 2.16 -8.93 10.58
CA PHE A 91 1.92 -9.84 9.45
C PHE A 91 3.17 -10.03 8.61
N ARG A 92 3.86 -8.95 8.23
CA ARG A 92 5.07 -9.03 7.41
C ARG A 92 6.20 -9.80 8.10
N GLN A 93 6.44 -9.59 9.40
CA GLN A 93 7.50 -10.31 10.12
C GLN A 93 7.17 -11.78 10.28
N ILE A 94 5.91 -12.14 10.53
CA ILE A 94 5.48 -13.56 10.58
C ILE A 94 5.65 -14.20 9.20
N TYR A 95 5.22 -13.54 8.13
CA TYR A 95 5.36 -14.04 6.77
C TYR A 95 6.83 -14.29 6.40
N LEU A 96 7.70 -13.31 6.64
CA LEU A 96 9.13 -13.43 6.36
C LEU A 96 9.78 -14.52 7.22
N PHE A 97 9.45 -14.58 8.53
CA PHE A 97 9.96 -15.62 9.42
C PHE A 97 9.63 -17.03 8.89
N ILE A 98 8.39 -17.26 8.49
CA ILE A 98 7.96 -18.55 7.94
C ILE A 98 8.66 -18.83 6.60
N CYS A 99 8.67 -17.87 5.67
CA CYS A 99 9.26 -18.06 4.34
C CYS A 99 10.77 -18.32 4.38
N THR A 100 11.51 -17.62 5.26
CA THR A 100 12.95 -17.84 5.43
C THR A 100 13.27 -19.20 6.05
N HIS A 101 12.37 -19.76 6.88
CA HIS A 101 12.57 -21.10 7.43
C HIS A 101 12.16 -22.24 6.47
N LEU A 102 11.27 -21.97 5.52
CA LEU A 102 10.81 -22.97 4.55
C LEU A 102 11.63 -23.01 3.26
N THR A 103 12.22 -21.88 2.86
CA THR A 103 12.93 -21.74 1.58
C THR A 103 14.09 -20.75 1.69
N ASP A 104 15.29 -21.15 1.25
CA ASP A 104 16.46 -20.25 1.11
C ASP A 104 16.39 -19.36 -0.14
N SER A 105 15.20 -19.22 -0.72
CA SER A 105 14.99 -18.51 -1.98
C SER A 105 14.64 -17.04 -1.75
N ILE A 106 15.08 -16.15 -2.64
CA ILE A 106 14.85 -14.70 -2.54
C ILE A 106 13.44 -14.28 -3.03
N TYR A 107 12.79 -15.11 -3.86
CA TYR A 107 11.49 -14.78 -4.45
C TYR A 107 10.35 -14.55 -3.43
N PRO A 108 10.19 -15.37 -2.36
CA PRO A 108 9.16 -15.17 -1.35
C PRO A 108 9.33 -13.84 -0.61
N VAL A 109 10.57 -13.41 -0.37
CA VAL A 109 10.88 -12.11 0.25
C VAL A 109 10.36 -10.97 -0.63
N GLY A 110 10.47 -11.11 -1.95
CA GLY A 110 9.94 -10.14 -2.91
C GLY A 110 8.42 -9.99 -2.88
N ILE A 111 7.69 -11.10 -2.71
CA ILE A 111 6.22 -11.16 -2.71
C ILE A 111 5.63 -10.73 -1.36
N ALA A 112 6.41 -10.76 -0.28
CA ALA A 112 6.00 -10.30 1.04
C ALA A 112 5.43 -8.87 1.03
N TYR A 113 6.02 -7.99 0.21
CA TYR A 113 5.62 -6.58 0.09
C TYR A 113 4.23 -6.43 -0.53
N PRO A 114 3.96 -6.96 -1.75
CA PRO A 114 2.62 -7.05 -2.31
C PRO A 114 1.57 -7.63 -1.35
N CYS A 115 1.88 -8.75 -0.70
CA CYS A 115 0.96 -9.40 0.23
C CYS A 115 0.63 -8.48 1.41
N GLY A 116 1.63 -7.80 1.99
CA GLY A 116 1.43 -6.85 3.07
C GLY A 116 0.52 -5.68 2.67
N TRP A 117 0.72 -5.12 1.48
CA TRP A 117 -0.13 -4.04 0.97
C TRP A 117 -1.56 -4.50 0.70
N VAL A 118 -1.76 -5.69 0.13
CA VAL A 118 -3.10 -6.26 -0.11
C VAL A 118 -3.85 -6.47 1.19
N VAL A 119 -3.21 -7.08 2.20
CA VAL A 119 -3.81 -7.29 3.52
C VAL A 119 -4.14 -5.96 4.19
N CYS A 120 -3.19 -5.01 4.19
CA CYS A 120 -3.39 -3.68 4.77
C CYS A 120 -4.58 -2.97 4.11
N SER A 121 -4.61 -2.92 2.78
CA SER A 121 -5.64 -2.23 2.02
C SER A 121 -7.01 -2.87 2.21
N LEU A 122 -7.09 -4.20 2.28
CA LEU A 122 -8.34 -4.91 2.57
C LEU A 122 -8.88 -4.57 3.96
N ILE A 123 -8.05 -4.68 5.01
CA ILE A 123 -8.45 -4.34 6.39
C ILE A 123 -8.88 -2.88 6.47
N MET A 124 -8.11 -2.00 5.82
CA MET A 124 -8.36 -0.57 5.83
C MET A 124 -9.65 -0.19 5.13
N TYR A 125 -9.94 -0.79 3.98
CA TYR A 125 -11.19 -0.61 3.25
C TYR A 125 -12.40 -1.10 4.08
N LEU A 126 -12.28 -2.27 4.71
CA LEU A 126 -13.34 -2.82 5.57
C LEU A 126 -13.59 -1.93 6.79
N TYR A 127 -12.53 -1.44 7.43
CA TYR A 127 -12.65 -0.49 8.54
C TYR A 127 -13.27 0.83 8.08
N PHE A 128 -12.84 1.39 6.95
CA PHE A 128 -13.41 2.62 6.40
C PHE A 128 -14.93 2.49 6.16
N ARG A 129 -15.41 1.32 5.72
CA ARG A 129 -16.85 1.07 5.55
C ARG A 129 -17.61 0.86 6.85
N LYS A 130 -17.01 0.18 7.84
CA LYS A 130 -17.70 -0.21 9.08
C LYS A 130 -17.53 0.79 10.24
N SER A 131 -16.59 1.70 10.15
CA SER A 131 -16.20 2.55 11.28
C SER A 131 -17.23 3.60 11.68
N GLY A 132 -18.36 3.77 10.98
CA GLY A 132 -19.37 4.76 11.34
C GLY A 132 -18.84 6.20 11.35
N TRP A 133 -17.77 6.48 10.60
CA TRP A 133 -17.12 7.79 10.56
C TRP A 133 -18.08 8.91 10.14
N GLU A 134 -19.12 8.58 9.36
CA GLU A 134 -20.17 9.51 8.96
C GLU A 134 -20.95 10.06 10.18
N GLU A 135 -21.31 9.18 11.12
CA GLU A 135 -22.02 9.57 12.35
C GLU A 135 -21.12 10.40 13.27
N ARG A 136 -19.83 10.05 13.38
CA ARG A 136 -18.87 10.84 14.15
C ARG A 136 -18.70 12.26 13.60
N VAL A 137 -18.63 12.40 12.28
CA VAL A 137 -18.54 13.72 11.63
C VAL A 137 -19.81 14.54 11.87
N LEU A 138 -20.99 13.93 11.82
CA LEU A 138 -22.25 14.61 12.11
C LEU A 138 -22.33 15.09 13.57
N ASN A 139 -21.96 14.23 14.52
CA ASN A 139 -21.99 14.55 15.95
C ASN A 139 -21.00 15.67 16.33
N ASN A 140 -19.83 15.71 15.69
CA ASN A 140 -18.85 16.78 15.90
C ASN A 140 -19.21 18.12 15.22
N GLN A 141 -20.15 18.15 14.27
CA GLN A 141 -20.65 19.40 13.67
C GLN A 141 -21.81 20.02 14.43
N LEU A 142 -22.44 19.27 15.34
CA LEU A 142 -23.57 19.70 16.17
C LEU A 142 -23.16 20.25 17.54
N LEU A 143 -21.86 20.19 17.87
CA LEU A 143 -21.20 20.82 19.02
C LEU A 143 -20.43 22.06 18.56
#